data_AF-A0A8I1T7J4-F1
#
_entry.id   AF-A0A8I1T7J4-F1
#
_cell.length_a   1.000
_cell.length_b   1.000
_cell.length_c   1.000
_cell.angle_alpha   90.00
_cell.angle_beta   90.00
_cell.angle_gamma   90.00
#
_symmetry.space_group_name_H-M   'P 1'
#
loop_
_entity.id
_entity.type
_entity.pdbx_description
1 polymer ?
#
loop_
_entity_poly.entity_id
_entity_poly.type
_entity_poly.pdbx_seq_one_letter_code
_entity_poly.pdbx_strand_id
1 'polypeptide(L)'
;MSKHKHGKPHPGSEDGDPEVPDYVGFKKGEKVWVHTENGQRPAVYVGDGENATFFGGPPLAYVVMEDTDEGGEVELDRITARN
;
A
#
# COMPACT_ATOMS: atom_id res chain seq x y z
N MET A 1 -26.46 -31.84 -30.25
CA MET A 1 -27.61 -30.92 -30.13
C MET A 1 -27.09 -29.62 -29.53
N SER A 2 -27.01 -28.55 -30.33
CA SER A 2 -26.52 -27.23 -29.91
C SER A 2 -27.60 -26.20 -30.15
N LYS A 3 -28.14 -25.62 -29.07
CA LYS A 3 -28.92 -24.36 -29.01
C LYS A 3 -28.68 -23.83 -27.58
N HIS A 4 -28.45 -22.56 -27.29
CA HIS A 4 -29.13 -21.36 -27.77
C HIS A 4 -28.18 -20.13 -27.82
N LYS A 5 -28.50 -19.20 -28.73
CA LYS A 5 -27.98 -17.83 -28.83
C LYS A 5 -28.84 -16.85 -27.99
N HIS A 6 -28.19 -15.74 -27.63
CA HIS A 6 -28.71 -14.36 -27.50
C HIS A 6 -29.06 -13.82 -26.11
N GLY A 7 -28.23 -12.90 -25.63
CA GLY A 7 -28.56 -11.89 -24.61
C GLY A 7 -27.50 -10.78 -24.65
N LYS A 8 -27.89 -9.58 -25.08
CA LYS A 8 -27.07 -8.37 -25.14
C LYS A 8 -26.77 -7.80 -23.72
N PRO A 9 -25.80 -6.88 -23.57
CA PRO A 9 -25.22 -6.48 -22.27
C PRO A 9 -25.98 -5.37 -21.52
N HIS A 10 -25.49 -5.12 -20.29
CA HIS A 10 -25.82 -4.07 -19.29
C HIS A 10 -26.98 -4.42 -18.34
N PRO A 11 -27.16 -3.77 -17.16
CA PRO A 11 -26.36 -2.73 -16.45
C PRO A 11 -26.18 -3.00 -14.93
N GLY A 12 -25.35 -2.20 -14.25
CA GLY A 12 -25.59 -1.72 -12.87
C GLY A 12 -25.69 -2.73 -11.72
N SER A 13 -24.57 -2.84 -10.98
CA SER A 13 -24.45 -2.71 -9.52
C SER A 13 -25.22 -3.63 -8.55
N GLU A 14 -24.55 -3.89 -7.42
CA GLU A 14 -25.09 -4.36 -6.12
C GLU A 14 -24.96 -5.87 -5.81
N ASP A 15 -23.71 -6.35 -5.73
CA ASP A 15 -23.35 -7.34 -4.71
C ASP A 15 -22.17 -6.76 -3.93
N GLY A 16 -22.48 -6.22 -2.76
CA GLY A 16 -21.56 -5.49 -1.89
C GLY A 16 -20.53 -6.39 -1.22
N ASP A 17 -19.52 -6.81 -1.97
CA ASP A 17 -18.18 -6.81 -1.39
C ASP A 17 -17.87 -5.34 -1.09
N PRO A 18 -17.44 -4.96 0.13
CA PRO A 18 -16.78 -3.67 0.23
C PRO A 18 -15.66 -3.72 -0.81
N GLU A 19 -15.60 -2.76 -1.74
CA GLU A 19 -14.31 -2.37 -2.28
C GLU A 19 -13.51 -2.03 -1.03
N VAL A 20 -12.80 -3.01 -0.47
CA VAL A 20 -11.65 -2.74 0.36
C VAL A 20 -10.85 -1.83 -0.53
N PRO A 21 -10.80 -0.50 -0.25
CA PRO A 21 -10.00 0.37 -1.09
C PRO A 21 -8.65 -0.30 -1.11
N ASP A 22 -8.14 -0.67 -2.30
CA ASP A 22 -6.81 -1.26 -2.46
C ASP A 22 -5.94 -0.56 -1.45
N TYR A 23 -5.58 -1.25 -0.36
CA TYR A 23 -5.15 -0.63 0.91
C TYR A 23 -4.28 0.55 0.53
N VAL A 24 -4.73 1.81 0.74
CA VAL A 24 -4.25 2.99 -0.02
C VAL A 24 -2.75 3.15 0.26
N GLY A 25 -1.98 2.38 -0.48
CA GLY A 25 -0.65 1.97 -0.12
C GLY A 25 0.27 2.82 -0.94
N PHE A 26 1.32 3.29 -0.30
CA PHE A 26 2.36 4.06 -0.96
C PHE A 26 2.82 3.33 -2.22
N LYS A 27 3.00 4.07 -3.31
CA LYS A 27 3.58 3.49 -4.51
C LYS A 27 5.09 3.45 -4.36
N LYS A 28 5.74 2.42 -4.90
CA LYS A 28 7.21 2.42 -4.99
C LYS A 28 7.69 3.70 -5.68
N GLY A 29 8.65 4.38 -5.06
CA GLY A 29 9.16 5.68 -5.49
C GLY A 29 8.38 6.88 -4.96
N GLU A 30 7.29 6.67 -4.22
CA GLU A 30 6.52 7.74 -3.60
C GLU A 30 7.30 8.39 -2.45
N LYS A 31 7.21 9.72 -2.38
CA LYS A 31 7.83 10.51 -1.32
C LYS A 31 6.97 10.45 -0.07
N VAL A 32 7.59 10.12 1.05
CA VAL A 32 6.93 9.94 2.34
C VAL A 32 7.66 10.67 3.45
N TRP A 33 6.95 10.93 4.54
CA TRP A 33 7.53 11.30 5.83
C TRP A 33 7.60 10.07 6.73
N VAL A 34 8.78 9.79 7.26
CA VAL A 34 8.99 8.79 8.32
C VAL A 34 8.92 9.49 9.67
N HIS A 35 8.01 9.04 10.53
CA HIS A 35 7.86 9.56 11.88
C HIS A 35 8.88 8.89 12.82
N THR A 36 9.82 9.70 13.31
CA THR A 36 10.85 9.31 14.27
C THR A 36 10.61 9.98 15.62
N GLU A 37 11.34 9.56 16.65
CA GLU A 37 11.26 10.18 17.99
C GLU A 37 11.65 11.67 17.98
N ASN A 38 12.49 12.08 17.03
CA ASN A 38 13.01 13.44 16.90
C ASN A 38 12.19 14.30 15.91
N GLY A 39 11.06 13.80 15.40
CA GLY A 39 10.23 14.46 14.39
C GLY A 39 10.15 13.66 13.09
N GLN A 40 9.86 14.33 11.98
CA GLN A 40 9.68 13.69 10.69
C GLN A 40 10.97 13.74 9.85
N ARG A 41 11.30 12.63 9.19
CA ARG A 41 12.41 12.54 8.25
C ARG A 41 11.93 12.25 6.83
N PRO A 42 12.52 12.90 5.81
CA PRO A 42 12.17 12.70 4.41
C PRO A 42 12.66 11.34 3.89
N ALA A 43 11.80 10.59 3.21
CA ALA A 43 12.17 9.30 2.64
C ALA A 43 11.40 8.97 1.35
N VAL A 44 11.83 7.91 0.67
CA VAL A 44 11.17 7.32 -0.50
C VAL A 44 10.71 5.91 -0.16
N TYR A 45 9.44 5.60 -0.40
CA TYR A 45 8.89 4.26 -0.21
C TYR A 45 9.41 3.29 -1.28
N VAL A 46 9.85 2.11 -0.86
CA VAL A 46 10.47 1.10 -1.75
C VAL A 46 9.58 -0.14 -1.91
N GLY A 47 8.81 -0.48 -0.88
CA GLY A 47 7.94 -1.66 -0.86
C GLY A 47 7.53 -2.02 0.56
N ASP A 48 6.73 -3.06 0.68
CA ASP A 48 6.22 -3.59 1.93
C ASP A 48 7.13 -4.69 2.51
N GLY A 49 7.11 -4.81 3.84
CA GLY A 49 7.81 -5.84 4.60
C GLY A 49 6.88 -7.01 4.90
N GLU A 50 6.57 -7.82 3.88
CA GLU A 50 5.61 -8.93 3.92
C GLU A 50 5.84 -9.94 5.06
N ASN A 51 7.10 -10.08 5.50
CA ASN A 51 7.47 -11.09 6.47
C ASN A 51 6.96 -10.81 7.89
N ALA A 52 6.76 -9.55 8.27
CA ALA A 52 6.42 -9.21 9.65
C ALA A 52 5.01 -9.66 10.04
N THR A 53 4.05 -9.53 9.13
CA THR A 53 2.65 -9.88 9.37
C THR A 53 2.46 -11.39 9.51
N PHE A 54 3.29 -12.21 8.87
CA PHE A 54 3.25 -13.67 9.00
C PHE A 54 3.54 -14.16 10.43
N PHE A 55 4.40 -13.46 11.17
CA PHE A 55 4.73 -13.76 12.57
C PHE A 55 3.86 -12.99 13.58
N GLY A 56 2.79 -12.33 13.13
CA GLY A 56 1.90 -11.53 13.98
C GLY A 56 2.47 -10.17 14.39
N GLY A 57 3.52 -9.69 13.71
CA GLY A 57 4.05 -8.33 13.87
C GLY A 57 3.25 -7.30 13.09
N PRO A 58 3.47 -5.99 13.36
CA PRO A 58 2.84 -4.92 12.60
C PRO A 58 3.28 -4.97 11.12
N PRO A 59 2.45 -4.48 10.18
CA PRO A 59 2.88 -4.30 8.79
C PRO A 59 4.11 -3.38 8.73
N LEU A 60 5.15 -3.80 8.01
CA LEU A 60 6.36 -3.03 7.82
C LEU A 60 6.47 -2.49 6.39
N ALA A 61 7.34 -1.51 6.20
CA ALA A 61 7.69 -0.92 4.92
C ALA A 61 9.20 -0.69 4.84
N TYR A 62 9.74 -0.88 3.63
CA TYR A 62 11.08 -0.49 3.27
C TYR A 62 11.09 0.91 2.69
N VAL A 63 11.99 1.75 3.19
CA VAL A 63 12.18 3.14 2.76
C VAL A 63 13.65 3.43 2.52
N VAL A 64 13.96 4.47 1.75
CA VAL A 64 15.30 5.07 1.66
C VAL A 64 15.22 6.50 2.18
N MET A 65 16.02 6.81 3.19
CA MET A 65 16.08 8.15 3.77
C MET A 65 16.75 9.10 2.78
N GLU A 66 16.12 10.22 2.44
CA GLU A 66 16.62 11.12 1.40
C GLU A 66 17.84 11.94 1.84
N ASP A 67 18.05 12.08 3.14
CA ASP A 67 19.17 12.83 3.70
C ASP A 67 20.47 11.99 3.78
N THR A 68 20.37 10.66 3.86
CA THR A 68 21.53 9.77 4.02
C THR A 68 21.68 8.69 2.95
N ASP A 69 20.69 8.50 2.08
CA ASP A 69 20.62 7.39 1.11
C ASP A 69 20.62 6.00 1.77
N GLU A 70 20.32 5.93 3.07
CA GLU A 70 20.29 4.68 3.81
C GLU A 70 18.91 4.01 3.72
N GLY A 71 18.91 2.70 3.49
CA GLY A 71 17.71 1.87 3.57
C GLY A 71 17.28 1.67 5.03
N GLY A 72 15.97 1.73 5.27
CA GLY A 72 15.36 1.50 6.57
C GLY A 72 14.11 0.64 6.48
N GLU A 73 13.84 -0.10 7.55
CA GLU A 73 12.58 -0.81 7.77
C GLU A 73 11.80 -0.08 8.86
N VAL A 74 10.55 0.28 8.57
CA VAL A 74 9.70 1.06 9.47
C VAL A 74 8.29 0.48 9.50
N GLU A 75 7.57 0.68 10.59
CA GLU A 75 6.15 0.33 10.67
C GLU A 75 5.34 1.17 9.67
N LEU A 76 4.39 0.56 8.97
CA LEU A 76 3.56 1.23 7.96
C LEU A 76 2.72 2.37 8.58
N ASP A 77 2.37 2.27 9.87
CA ASP A 77 1.67 3.33 10.62
C ASP A 77 2.55 4.56 10.91
N ARG A 78 3.88 4.42 10.81
CA ARG A 78 4.84 5.51 11.02
C ARG A 78 5.20 6.26 9.74
N ILE A 79 4.48 6.04 8.65
CA ILE A 79 4.72 6.75 7.39
C ILE A 79 3.47 7.50 6.92
N THR A 80 3.69 8.71 6.43
CA THR A 80 2.63 9.54 5.83
C THR A 80 3.08 10.06 4.47
N ALA A 81 2.13 10.37 3.58
CA ALA A 81 2.45 10.88 2.25
C ALA A 81 3.08 12.28 2.34
N ARG A 82 4.11 12.53 1.54
CA ARG A 82 4.72 13.85 1.37
C ARG A 82 4.38 14.39 -0.01
N ASN A 83 3.16 14.92 -0.10
CA ASN A 83 2.61 15.56 -1.30
C ASN A 83 3.39 16.84 -1.68
#